data_AF-A0A375CC14-F1
#
_entry.id   AF-A0A375CC14-F1
#
_cell.length_a   1.000
_cell.length_b   1.000
_cell.length_c   1.000
_cell.angle_alpha   90.00
_cell.angle_beta   90.00
_cell.angle_gamma   90.00
#
_symmetry.space_group_name_H-M   'P 1'
#
loop_
_entity.id
_entity.type
_entity.pdbx_description
1 polymer ?
#
loop_
_entity_poly.entity_id
_entity_poly.type
_entity_poly.pdbx_seq_one_letter_code
_entity_poly.pdbx_strand_id
1 'polypeptide(L)'
;MIQITFLTNHGKTVSAPANSNLLRVSLREQGGIPFKCGGGLCGTCKCRIEQGREHTDAVKPKERKLLTEAELADGFRLACQTFMAGDIAVSWQPKTMPGRPQPAAAGSE
;
A
#
# COMPACT_ATOMS: atom_id res chain seq x y z
N MET A 1 1.03 8.36 17.21
CA MET A 1 1.79 7.69 16.13
C MET A 1 1.03 6.43 15.77
N ILE A 2 0.94 6.11 14.48
CA ILE A 2 0.28 4.91 13.97
C ILE A 2 1.34 3.98 13.35
N GLN A 3 1.06 2.69 13.27
CA GLN A 3 1.89 1.67 12.65
C GLN A 3 1.34 1.28 11.28
N ILE A 4 2.24 1.14 10.31
CA ILE A 4 1.92 0.68 8.96
C ILE A 4 2.79 -0.54 8.68
N THR A 5 2.15 -1.69 8.50
CA THR A 5 2.83 -2.95 8.14
C THR A 5 2.68 -3.20 6.64
N PHE A 6 3.80 -3.17 5.91
CA PHE A 6 3.88 -3.48 4.49
C PHE A 6 4.10 -4.98 4.28
N LEU A 7 3.01 -5.75 4.21
CA LEU A 7 3.03 -7.21 4.17
C LEU A 7 3.82 -7.75 2.97
N THR A 8 3.62 -7.16 1.79
CA THR A 8 4.34 -7.53 0.56
C THR A 8 5.84 -7.21 0.63
N ASN A 9 6.28 -6.34 1.55
CA ASN A 9 7.68 -6.02 1.78
C ASN A 9 8.19 -6.71 3.06
N HIS A 10 8.07 -8.04 3.10
CA HIS A 10 8.54 -8.88 4.20
C HIS A 10 8.02 -8.47 5.59
N GLY A 11 6.79 -7.93 5.66
CA GLY A 11 6.19 -7.48 6.93
C GLY A 11 6.85 -6.24 7.54
N LYS A 12 7.61 -5.46 6.76
CA LYS A 12 8.24 -4.21 7.22
C LYS A 12 7.20 -3.31 7.89
N THR A 13 7.47 -2.93 9.13
CA THR A 13 6.60 -2.06 9.91
C THR A 13 7.28 -0.73 10.19
N VAL A 14 6.55 0.36 9.99
CA VAL A 14 7.04 1.72 10.15
C VAL A 14 6.04 2.56 10.94
N SER A 15 6.52 3.62 11.57
CA SER A 15 5.65 4.53 12.32
C SER A 15 5.46 5.85 11.59
N ALA A 16 4.25 6.40 11.63
CA ALA A 16 3.93 7.70 11.06
C ALA A 16 2.95 8.49 11.95
N PRO A 17 2.85 9.82 11.79
CA PRO A 17 1.78 10.60 12.41
C PRO A 17 0.40 10.12 11.93
N ALA A 18 -0.63 10.26 12.77
CA ALA A 18 -2.01 10.07 12.31
C ALA A 18 -2.34 11.06 11.19
N ASN A 19 -3.31 10.72 10.36
CA ASN A 19 -3.67 11.43 9.13
C ASN A 19 -2.52 11.50 8.10
N SER A 20 -1.61 10.54 8.12
CA SER A 20 -0.58 10.41 7.09
C SER A 20 -1.15 9.79 5.81
N ASN A 21 -0.64 10.22 4.65
CA ASN A 21 -0.97 9.62 3.36
C ASN A 21 -0.16 8.33 3.14
N LEU A 22 -0.85 7.23 2.84
CA LEU A 22 -0.24 5.90 2.72
C LEU A 22 0.88 5.84 1.69
N LEU A 23 0.67 6.38 0.48
CA LEU A 23 1.74 6.40 -0.53
C LEU A 23 2.94 7.24 -0.08
N ARG A 24 2.71 8.40 0.55
CA ARG A 24 3.82 9.26 1.01
C ARG A 24 4.66 8.57 2.07
N VAL A 25 4.04 7.87 3.01
CA VAL A 25 4.73 7.04 4.00
C VAL A 25 5.51 5.92 3.31
N SER A 26 4.88 5.20 2.37
CA SER A 26 5.56 4.14 1.61
C SER A 26 6.77 4.65 0.82
N LEU A 27 6.75 5.90 0.32
CA LEU A 27 7.89 6.45 -0.41
C LEU A 27 9.03 6.86 0.54
N ARG A 28 8.69 7.54 1.64
CA ARG A 28 9.67 8.00 2.62
C ARG A 28 10.37 6.83 3.31
N GLU A 29 9.58 5.85 3.74
CA GLU A 29 10.06 4.73 4.54
C GLU A 29 10.43 3.51 3.69
N GLN A 30 10.51 3.67 2.35
CA GLN A 30 10.85 2.56 1.44
C GLN A 30 9.94 1.35 1.65
N GLY A 31 8.62 1.59 1.76
CA GLY A 31 7.58 0.59 1.95
C GLY A 31 7.33 -0.27 0.72
N GLY A 32 7.58 0.24 -0.49
CA GLY A 32 7.59 -0.55 -1.73
C GLY A 32 6.27 -0.58 -2.53
N ILE A 33 5.24 0.17 -2.12
CA ILE A 33 4.00 0.28 -2.92
C ILE A 33 4.32 0.85 -4.32
N PRO A 34 3.95 0.17 -5.42
CA PRO A 34 4.20 0.66 -6.77
C PRO A 34 3.51 2.00 -7.01
N PHE A 35 4.13 2.90 -7.77
CA PHE A 35 3.52 4.19 -8.07
C PHE A 35 3.92 4.72 -9.44
N LYS A 36 3.12 5.65 -9.97
CA LYS A 36 3.42 6.39 -11.20
C LYS A 36 2.98 7.85 -11.09
N CYS A 37 1.66 8.11 -11.01
CA CYS A 37 1.14 9.50 -11.01
C CYS A 37 1.01 10.15 -9.62
N GLY A 38 0.82 9.36 -8.55
CA GLY A 38 0.55 9.87 -7.19
C GLY A 38 -0.74 10.70 -7.02
N GLY A 39 -1.60 10.81 -8.04
CA GLY A 39 -2.75 11.73 -8.05
C GLY A 39 -4.13 11.09 -8.28
N GLY A 40 -4.23 9.76 -8.26
CA GLY A 40 -5.49 9.04 -8.47
C GLY A 40 -5.91 8.94 -9.94
N LEU A 41 -4.94 8.88 -10.87
CA LEU A 41 -5.21 8.89 -12.33
C LEU A 41 -4.84 7.58 -13.04
N CYS A 42 -4.00 6.72 -12.46
CA CYS A 42 -3.38 5.60 -13.19
C CYS A 42 -3.55 4.21 -12.56
N GLY A 43 -4.10 4.10 -11.35
CA GLY A 43 -4.29 2.83 -10.66
C GLY A 43 -3.01 2.08 -10.23
N THR A 44 -1.80 2.55 -10.57
CA THR A 44 -0.55 1.82 -10.31
C THR A 44 -0.29 1.57 -8.82
N CYS A 45 -0.75 2.48 -7.94
CA CYS A 45 -0.64 2.33 -6.49
C CYS A 45 -1.85 1.63 -5.86
N LYS A 46 -2.53 0.76 -6.62
CA LYS A 46 -3.58 -0.10 -6.09
C LYS A 46 -2.95 -1.04 -5.06
N CYS A 47 -3.52 -1.03 -3.86
CA CYS A 47 -3.14 -1.88 -2.74
C CYS A 47 -4.40 -2.40 -2.06
N ARG A 48 -4.27 -3.39 -1.20
CA ARG A 48 -5.34 -3.90 -0.34
C ARG A 48 -5.01 -3.65 1.11
N ILE A 49 -5.95 -3.07 1.84
CA ILE A 49 -5.85 -2.92 3.28
C ILE A 49 -6.34 -4.25 3.88
N GLU A 50 -5.41 -5.08 4.34
CA GLU A 50 -5.69 -6.40 4.91
C GLU A 50 -6.19 -6.29 6.35
N GLN A 51 -5.75 -5.26 7.09
CA GLN A 51 -6.17 -4.98 8.47
C GLN A 51 -6.28 -3.47 8.71
N GLY A 52 -7.21 -3.04 9.57
CA GLY A 52 -7.42 -1.63 9.92
C GLY A 52 -8.12 -0.82 8.83
N ARG A 53 -9.07 -1.41 8.09
CA ARG A 53 -9.80 -0.71 7.02
C ARG A 53 -10.59 0.48 7.55
N GLU A 54 -11.18 0.30 8.73
CA GLU A 54 -11.90 1.30 9.52
C GLU A 54 -11.01 2.48 9.96
N HIS A 55 -9.69 2.31 9.95
CA HIS A 55 -8.72 3.37 10.24
C HIS A 55 -8.35 4.20 9.00
N THR A 56 -8.93 3.91 7.84
CA THR A 56 -8.70 4.67 6.61
C THR A 56 -9.83 5.65 6.35
N ASP A 57 -9.51 6.75 5.69
CA ASP A 57 -10.53 7.71 5.25
C ASP A 57 -11.50 7.10 4.22
N ALA A 58 -12.64 7.76 4.06
CA ALA A 58 -13.67 7.33 3.11
C ALA A 58 -13.11 7.21 1.69
N VAL A 59 -13.59 6.21 0.95
CA VAL A 59 -13.24 5.99 -0.45
C VAL A 59 -13.57 7.24 -1.27
N LYS A 60 -12.57 7.79 -1.96
CA LYS A 60 -12.71 9.03 -2.72
C LYS A 60 -13.27 8.78 -4.13
N PRO A 61 -13.90 9.79 -4.77
CA PRO A 61 -14.41 9.66 -6.13
C PRO A 61 -13.37 9.21 -7.17
N LYS A 62 -12.10 9.62 -7.00
CA LYS A 62 -11.01 9.20 -7.88
C LYS A 62 -10.71 7.70 -7.78
N GLU A 63 -10.93 7.10 -6.60
CA GLU A 63 -10.76 5.66 -6.41
C GLU A 63 -11.89 4.90 -7.12
N ARG A 64 -13.15 5.34 -6.98
CA ARG A 64 -14.32 4.75 -7.66
C ARG A 64 -14.24 4.79 -9.19
N LYS A 65 -13.42 5.69 -9.76
CA LYS A 65 -13.17 5.75 -11.21
C LYS A 65 -12.21 4.67 -11.71
N LEU A 66 -11.43 4.05 -10.82
CA LEU A 66 -10.34 3.14 -11.18
C LEU A 66 -10.47 1.76 -10.49
N LEU A 67 -11.32 1.65 -9.47
CA LEU A 67 -11.62 0.43 -8.74
C LEU A 67 -13.12 0.15 -8.83
N THR A 68 -13.46 -1.11 -9.04
CA THR A 68 -14.84 -1.61 -9.00
C THR A 68 -15.38 -1.60 -7.57
N GLU A 69 -16.71 -1.59 -7.41
CA GLU A 69 -17.33 -1.67 -6.08
C GLU A 69 -16.98 -2.96 -5.34
N ALA A 70 -16.82 -4.09 -6.05
CA ALA A 70 -16.35 -5.35 -5.47
C ALA A 70 -14.93 -5.22 -4.91
N GLU A 71 -14.01 -4.60 -5.65
CA GLU A 71 -12.65 -4.36 -5.18
C GLU A 71 -12.63 -3.43 -3.95
N LEU A 72 -13.43 -2.37 -3.97
CA LEU A 72 -13.55 -1.47 -2.81
C LEU A 72 -14.12 -2.22 -1.59
N ALA A 73 -15.12 -3.07 -1.79
CA ALA A 73 -15.71 -3.92 -0.75
C ALA A 73 -14.70 -4.94 -0.20
N ASP A 74 -13.78 -5.43 -1.03
CA ASP A 74 -12.69 -6.34 -0.65
C ASP A 74 -11.49 -5.63 0.01
N GLY A 75 -11.55 -4.30 0.16
CA GLY A 75 -10.52 -3.51 0.84
C GLY A 75 -9.43 -2.98 -0.08
N PHE A 76 -9.61 -3.06 -1.40
CA PHE A 76 -8.70 -2.39 -2.31
C PHE A 76 -8.87 -0.87 -2.26
N ARG A 77 -7.74 -0.18 -2.29
CA ARG A 77 -7.63 1.28 -2.26
C ARG A 77 -6.55 1.74 -3.23
N LEU A 78 -6.56 3.02 -3.56
CA LEU A 78 -5.39 3.66 -4.16
C LEU A 78 -4.57 4.30 -3.04
N ALA A 79 -3.37 3.78 -2.78
CA ALA A 79 -2.50 4.28 -1.71
C ALA A 79 -2.28 5.80 -1.76
N CYS A 80 -2.23 6.39 -2.96
CA CYS A 80 -2.07 7.84 -3.12
C CYS A 80 -3.29 8.66 -2.67
N GLN A 81 -4.47 8.05 -2.62
CA GLN A 81 -5.71 8.67 -2.19
C GLN A 81 -6.12 8.27 -0.77
N THR A 82 -5.38 7.39 -0.11
CA THR A 82 -5.72 6.86 1.23
C THR A 82 -4.96 7.61 2.32
N PHE A 83 -5.70 8.11 3.31
CA PHE A 83 -5.15 8.67 4.54
C PHE A 83 -5.49 7.75 5.72
N MET A 84 -4.56 7.62 6.66
CA MET A 84 -4.63 6.65 7.76
C MET A 84 -4.71 7.39 9.09
N ALA A 85 -5.68 7.06 9.92
CA ALA A 85 -5.87 7.62 11.27
C ALA A 85 -5.50 6.64 12.39
N GLY A 86 -5.24 5.37 12.06
CA GLY A 86 -4.89 4.29 12.99
C GLY A 86 -3.99 3.25 12.30
N ASP A 87 -3.67 2.19 13.04
CA ASP A 87 -2.75 1.14 12.58
C ASP A 87 -3.35 0.33 11.43
N ILE A 88 -2.54 0.00 10.43
CA ILE A 88 -2.98 -0.80 9.27
C ILE A 88 -1.94 -1.83 8.84
N ALA A 89 -2.41 -2.89 8.18
CA ALA A 89 -1.57 -3.78 7.39
C ALA A 89 -2.01 -3.73 5.92
N VAL A 90 -1.05 -3.55 5.01
CA VAL A 90 -1.29 -3.34 3.58
C VAL A 90 -0.49 -4.31 2.73
N SER A 91 -1.15 -4.83 1.69
CA SER A 91 -0.55 -5.67 0.66
C SER A 91 -0.78 -5.08 -0.75
N TRP A 92 0.00 -5.53 -1.72
CA TRP A 92 -0.22 -5.26 -3.15
C TRP A 92 0.33 -6.43 -3.96
N GLN A 93 -0.09 -6.54 -5.21
CA GLN A 93 0.55 -7.46 -6.14
C GLN A 93 1.82 -6.82 -6.70
N PRO A 94 3.01 -7.38 -6.46
CA PRO A 94 4.22 -6.94 -7.13
C PRO A 94 4.03 -7.06 -8.65
N LYS A 95 4.42 -6.04 -9.40
CA LYS A 95 4.64 -6.24 -10.82
C LYS A 95 5.91 -7.07 -10.95
N THR A 96 5.78 -8.39 -11.03
CA THR A 96 6.90 -9.26 -11.39
C THR A 96 7.35 -8.83 -12.78
N MET A 97 8.47 -8.11 -12.86
CA MET A 97 9.20 -8.01 -14.12
C MET A 97 9.83 -9.40 -14.33
N PRO A 98 9.60 -10.08 -15.46
CA PRO A 98 10.37 -11.28 -15.76
C PRO A 98 11.83 -10.86 -15.92
N GLY A 99 12.70 -11.33 -15.02
CA GLY A 99 14.16 -11.20 -15.17
C GLY A 99 14.87 -10.30 -14.17
N ARG A 100 15.02 -10.78 -12.93
CA ARG A 100 16.33 -10.79 -12.25
C ARG A 100 16.29 -11.93 -11.22
N PRO A 101 17.15 -12.95 -11.31
CA PRO A 101 17.26 -13.92 -10.23
C PRO A 101 17.62 -13.16 -8.95
N GLN A 102 16.80 -13.31 -7.92
CA GLN A 102 17.19 -12.90 -6.57
C GLN A 102 18.36 -13.81 -6.17
N PRO A 103 19.53 -13.28 -5.78
CA PRO A 103 20.57 -14.14 -5.25
C PRO A 103 19.99 -14.83 -4.02
N ALA A 104 19.97 -16.16 -4.07
CA ALA A 104 19.62 -16.99 -2.92
C ALA A 104 20.45 -16.50 -1.74
N ALA A 105 19.78 -16.26 -0.61
CA ALA A 105 20.44 -15.94 0.64
C ALA A 105 21.56 -16.96 0.86
N ALA A 106 22.79 -16.48 1.02
CA ALA A 106 23.93 -17.29 1.38
C ALA A 106 23.64 -17.90 2.76
N GLY A 107 23.18 -19.15 2.76
CA GLY A 107 23.20 -19.99 3.96
C GLY A 107 24.66 -20.21 4.33
N SER A 108 25.05 -19.66 5.46
CA SER A 108 26.24 -20.08 6.20
C SER A 108 25.73 -21.09 7.21
N GLU A 109 26.09 -22.36 7.03
CA GLU A 109 26.38 -23.37 8.06
C GLU A 109 26.88 -24.64 7.39
#